data_AF-A0A8J6GWJ9-F1
#
_entry.id   AF-A0A8J6GWJ9-F1
#
_cell.length_a   1.000
_cell.length_b   1.000
_cell.length_c   1.000
_cell.angle_alpha   90.00
_cell.angle_beta   90.00
_cell.angle_gamma   90.00
#
_symmetry.space_group_name_H-M   'P 1'
#
loop_
_entity.id
_entity.type
_entity.pdbx_description
1 polymer ?
#
loop_
_entity_poly.entity_id
_entity_poly.type
_entity_poly.pdbx_seq_one_letter_code
_entity_poly.pdbx_strand_id
1 'polypeptide(L)'
;MTVVGSSVSRAAEGRSQPLSRHASRVFTMFVHVQTYPKLVGVPLTAQRFHTAACSYKARTGAEHLWLKRHLRDPFVKAAKVESYRCRSAFKLLEMNEKHHILRPGLRVLDCGAAPGAWSQVAVQKVNATGADSSSPVGYVLGVDLLHIFPLEGATFLCPADVTDPKTCQRILELLPRRRADVILSDMAPNATGIRDLDHDRLISLCLTLVDMAVDILHPGGTLLCKTWAGSKSHLLQKKLTQEFQNTRVVKPEASRKESSEVYLLATQYRGGKGSTEQ
;
A
#
# COMPACT_ATOMS: atom_id res chain seq x y z
N MET A 1 -14.78 59.22 -28.05
CA MET A 1 -14.96 60.59 -27.54
C MET A 1 -14.63 60.59 -26.06
N THR A 2 -13.67 61.44 -25.69
CA THR A 2 -13.03 61.60 -24.39
C THR A 2 -13.65 62.79 -23.67
N VAL A 3 -13.98 62.70 -22.36
CA VAL A 3 -13.98 63.75 -21.31
C VAL A 3 -14.12 62.97 -19.97
N VAL A 4 -13.22 62.90 -18.97
CA VAL A 4 -12.36 63.81 -18.15
C VAL A 4 -13.05 64.45 -16.93
N GLY A 5 -12.54 64.14 -15.73
CA GLY A 5 -12.53 64.97 -14.50
C GLY A 5 -13.70 64.79 -13.51
N SER A 6 -13.58 64.85 -12.17
CA SER A 6 -12.51 65.34 -11.29
C SER A 6 -12.74 64.88 -9.84
N SER A 7 -11.63 64.81 -9.08
CA SER A 7 -11.48 64.59 -7.62
C SER A 7 -12.17 65.64 -6.74
N VAL A 8 -12.59 65.26 -5.51
CA VAL A 8 -12.30 66.01 -4.25
C VAL A 8 -12.35 65.07 -3.03
N SER A 9 -11.27 65.09 -2.25
CA SER A 9 -11.07 64.49 -0.92
C SER A 9 -11.86 65.16 0.21
N ARG A 10 -12.18 64.41 1.28
CA ARG A 10 -12.13 64.93 2.65
C ARG A 10 -11.82 63.82 3.66
N ALA A 11 -10.71 64.02 4.37
CA ALA A 11 -10.31 63.31 5.57
C ALA A 11 -11.00 63.92 6.81
N ALA A 12 -11.19 63.12 7.87
CA ALA A 12 -10.74 63.43 9.23
C ALA A 12 -11.24 62.38 10.26
N GLU A 13 -10.29 61.95 11.10
CA GLU A 13 -10.40 61.60 12.53
C GLU A 13 -11.36 60.46 12.93
N GLY A 14 -10.97 59.42 13.66
CA GLY A 14 -9.95 59.35 14.71
C GLY A 14 -10.63 58.82 15.98
N ARG A 15 -10.43 57.54 16.31
CA ARG A 15 -10.47 57.07 17.71
C ARG A 15 -9.79 55.72 17.88
N SER A 16 -8.75 55.80 18.70
CA SER A 16 -7.90 54.78 19.32
C SER A 16 -8.67 53.73 20.13
N GLN A 17 -8.33 52.45 19.88
CA GLN A 17 -7.95 51.36 20.81
C GLN A 17 -8.76 51.12 22.11
N PRO A 18 -9.00 49.84 22.52
CA PRO A 18 -7.88 49.02 22.96
C PRO A 18 -7.85 47.54 22.53
N LEU A 19 -6.60 47.07 22.45
CA LEU A 19 -6.16 45.68 22.42
C LEU A 19 -6.75 44.88 23.60
N SER A 20 -7.56 43.87 23.28
CA SER A 20 -7.87 42.77 24.21
C SER A 20 -6.92 41.62 23.93
N ARG A 21 -5.89 41.51 24.77
CA ARG A 21 -4.98 40.37 24.86
C ARG A 21 -5.80 39.14 25.27
N HIS A 22 -6.00 38.21 24.35
CA HIS A 22 -6.46 36.87 24.72
C HIS A 22 -5.30 36.13 25.35
N ALA A 23 -5.33 36.10 26.68
CA ALA A 23 -4.41 35.39 27.54
C ALA A 23 -4.44 33.89 27.24
N SER A 24 -3.25 33.32 27.05
CA SER A 24 -2.98 31.89 27.18
C SER A 24 -3.56 31.39 28.49
N ARG A 25 -4.62 30.58 28.40
CA ARG A 25 -5.06 29.75 29.52
C ARG A 25 -4.02 28.65 29.71
N VAL A 26 -3.04 28.92 30.57
CA VAL A 26 -2.24 27.91 31.24
C VAL A 26 -3.22 27.03 32.02
N PHE A 27 -3.37 25.79 31.60
CA PHE A 27 -4.18 24.80 32.29
C PHE A 27 -3.38 24.33 33.51
N THR A 28 -3.54 25.01 34.64
CA THR A 28 -2.99 24.57 35.92
C THR A 28 -3.75 23.31 36.34
N MET A 29 -3.16 22.14 36.15
CA MET A 29 -3.65 20.93 36.78
C MET A 29 -3.49 21.05 38.30
N PHE A 30 -4.61 21.18 38.99
CA PHE A 30 -4.70 20.90 40.42
C PHE A 30 -4.36 19.41 40.63
N VAL A 31 -3.20 19.14 41.21
CA VAL A 31 -2.85 17.82 41.71
C VAL A 31 -3.62 17.62 43.02
N HIS A 32 -4.68 16.82 42.97
CA HIS A 32 -5.39 16.37 44.16
C HIS A 32 -4.47 15.37 44.89
N VAL A 33 -3.84 15.80 45.97
CA VAL A 33 -3.06 14.91 46.85
C VAL A 33 -4.05 14.08 47.66
N GLN A 34 -4.40 12.90 47.15
CA GLN A 34 -5.04 11.86 47.95
C GLN A 34 -3.99 11.25 48.89
N THR A 35 -4.16 11.51 50.18
CA THR A 35 -3.45 10.82 51.26
C THR A 35 -3.90 9.36 51.34
N TYR A 36 -2.99 8.42 51.08
CA TYR A 36 -3.21 7.00 51.29
C TYR A 36 -2.82 6.58 52.73
N PRO A 37 -3.57 5.67 53.37
CA PRO A 37 -3.20 5.16 54.69
C PRO A 37 -1.96 4.27 54.60
N LYS A 38 -1.09 4.40 55.61
CA LYS A 38 0.13 3.59 55.77
C LYS A 38 -0.24 2.12 55.92
N LEU A 39 0.08 1.31 54.92
CA LEU A 39 0.01 -0.15 55.01
C LEU A 39 1.27 -0.69 55.72
N VAL A 40 1.01 -1.44 56.78
CA VAL A 40 1.96 -2.12 57.66
C VAL A 40 2.64 -3.26 56.90
N GLY A 41 3.95 -3.42 57.11
CA GLY A 41 4.81 -4.38 56.40
C GLY A 41 4.43 -5.84 56.66
N VAL A 42 4.35 -6.60 55.56
CA VAL A 42 4.25 -8.06 55.55
C VAL A 42 5.63 -8.62 55.16
N PRO A 43 6.11 -9.73 55.76
CA PRO A 43 7.46 -10.22 55.50
C PRO A 43 7.59 -10.72 54.07
N LEU A 44 8.71 -10.38 53.42
CA LEU A 44 9.11 -10.89 52.11
C LEU A 44 9.45 -12.39 52.22
N THR A 45 8.48 -13.26 51.99
CA THR A 45 8.76 -14.63 51.56
C THR A 45 9.31 -14.59 50.14
N ALA A 46 10.53 -15.10 49.96
CA ALA A 46 11.17 -15.21 48.66
C ALA A 46 10.37 -16.18 47.76
N GLN A 47 9.39 -15.64 47.04
CA GLN A 47 8.77 -16.34 45.92
C GLN A 47 9.80 -16.42 44.81
N ARG A 48 10.28 -17.65 44.56
CA ARG A 48 11.07 -17.96 43.38
C ARG A 48 10.23 -17.62 42.16
N PHE A 49 10.61 -16.56 41.45
CA PHE A 49 10.15 -16.34 40.10
C PHE A 49 10.61 -17.55 39.29
N HIS A 50 9.68 -18.43 38.93
CA HIS A 50 9.91 -19.37 37.85
C HIS A 50 10.03 -18.53 36.58
N THR A 51 11.26 -18.22 36.18
CA THR A 51 11.55 -17.89 34.80
C THR A 51 11.06 -19.07 33.98
N ALA A 52 9.91 -18.93 33.35
CA ALA A 52 9.55 -19.80 32.25
C ALA A 52 10.66 -19.63 31.22
N ALA A 53 11.60 -20.59 31.20
CA ALA A 53 12.56 -20.70 30.13
C ALA A 53 11.71 -20.88 28.86
N CYS A 54 11.53 -19.79 28.11
CA CYS A 54 11.01 -19.89 26.76
C CYS A 54 11.97 -20.81 26.05
N SER A 55 11.55 -22.05 25.81
CA SER A 55 12.32 -23.00 25.01
C SER A 55 12.43 -22.36 23.63
N TYR A 56 13.58 -21.72 23.37
CA TYR A 56 13.94 -21.32 22.03
C TYR A 56 14.04 -22.62 21.25
N LYS A 57 12.98 -22.97 20.50
CA LYS A 57 13.05 -24.05 19.53
C LYS A 57 14.32 -23.84 18.72
N ALA A 58 15.22 -24.82 18.77
CA ALA A 58 16.42 -24.81 17.97
C ALA A 58 16.01 -24.60 16.51
N ARG A 59 16.56 -23.56 15.89
CA ARG A 59 16.17 -23.14 14.54
C ARG A 59 16.50 -24.25 13.55
N THR A 60 15.57 -24.53 12.64
CA THR A 60 15.79 -25.55 11.62
C THR A 60 16.90 -25.13 10.65
N GLY A 61 17.54 -26.09 9.97
CA GLY A 61 18.58 -25.78 8.97
C GLY A 61 18.08 -24.85 7.86
N ALA A 62 16.80 -25.00 7.47
CA ALA A 62 16.13 -24.14 6.50
C ALA A 62 15.96 -22.69 7.01
N GLU A 63 15.56 -22.51 8.28
CA GLU A 63 15.45 -21.18 8.90
C GLU A 63 16.80 -20.49 9.02
N HIS A 64 17.85 -21.23 9.36
CA HIS A 64 19.20 -20.68 9.45
C HIS A 64 19.70 -20.22 8.08
N LEU A 65 19.49 -21.03 7.04
CA LEU A 65 19.85 -20.68 5.67
C LEU A 65 19.06 -19.46 5.17
N TRP A 66 17.76 -19.40 5.46
CA TRP A 66 16.92 -18.24 5.14
C TRP A 66 17.44 -16.98 5.82
N LEU A 67 17.78 -17.04 7.12
CA LEU A 67 18.29 -15.87 7.84
C LEU A 67 19.64 -15.40 7.28
N LYS A 68 20.57 -16.33 7.03
CA LYS A 68 21.87 -16.01 6.46
C LYS A 68 21.73 -15.32 5.10
N ARG A 69 20.81 -15.79 4.26
CA ARG A 69 20.46 -15.15 2.98
C ARG A 69 19.83 -13.77 3.20
N HIS A 70 18.88 -13.65 4.11
CA HIS A 70 18.18 -12.40 4.41
C HIS A 70 19.12 -11.29 4.88
N LEU A 71 20.07 -11.62 5.77
CA LEU A 71 21.06 -10.65 6.28
C LEU A 71 22.07 -10.18 5.21
N ARG A 72 22.35 -11.04 4.23
CA ARG A 72 23.27 -10.76 3.11
C ARG A 72 22.61 -10.03 1.94
N ASP A 73 21.30 -9.92 1.96
CA ASP A 73 20.49 -9.37 0.89
C ASP A 73 20.69 -7.84 0.80
N PRO A 74 21.26 -7.30 -0.29
CA PRO A 74 21.52 -5.87 -0.39
C PRO A 74 20.23 -5.05 -0.32
N PHE A 75 19.13 -5.58 -0.86
CA PHE A 75 17.82 -4.90 -0.85
C PHE A 75 17.17 -4.87 0.53
N VAL A 76 17.52 -5.79 1.44
CA VAL A 76 17.09 -5.70 2.84
C VAL A 76 17.78 -4.55 3.55
N LYS A 77 19.07 -4.33 3.28
CA LYS A 77 19.81 -3.19 3.82
C LYS A 77 19.32 -1.88 3.21
N ALA A 78 19.16 -1.84 1.89
CA ALA A 78 18.65 -0.68 1.18
C ALA A 78 17.24 -0.30 1.66
N ALA A 79 16.35 -1.26 1.89
CA ALA A 79 15.00 -0.96 2.41
C ALA A 79 15.03 -0.22 3.75
N LYS A 80 15.97 -0.58 4.63
CA LYS A 80 16.15 0.10 5.92
C LYS A 80 16.70 1.52 5.74
N VAL A 81 17.66 1.69 4.82
CA VAL A 81 18.28 3.00 4.54
C VAL A 81 17.27 3.95 3.89
N GLU A 82 16.52 3.47 2.91
CA GLU A 82 15.51 4.23 2.16
C GLU A 82 14.13 4.26 2.85
N SER A 83 14.03 3.70 4.06
CA SER A 83 12.80 3.67 4.87
C SER A 83 11.58 3.00 4.19
N TYR A 84 11.82 2.04 3.31
CA TYR A 84 10.77 1.15 2.81
C TYR A 84 10.48 0.04 3.84
N ARG A 85 9.19 -0.29 4.00
CA ARG A 85 8.72 -1.30 4.96
C ARG A 85 9.32 -2.68 4.71
N CYS A 86 9.57 -3.03 3.45
CA CYS A 86 10.30 -4.25 3.10
C CYS A 86 11.00 -4.14 1.74
N ARG A 87 11.87 -5.11 1.46
CA ARG A 87 12.68 -5.15 0.23
C ARG A 87 11.89 -5.30 -1.06
N SER A 88 10.61 -5.71 -1.02
CA SER A 88 9.82 -5.89 -2.25
C SER A 88 9.50 -4.57 -2.95
N ALA A 89 9.62 -3.42 -2.26
CA ALA A 89 9.53 -2.09 -2.86
C ALA A 89 10.45 -1.93 -4.07
N PHE A 90 11.70 -2.44 -3.99
CA PHE A 90 12.68 -2.36 -5.08
C PHE A 90 12.23 -3.11 -6.34
N LYS A 91 11.42 -4.16 -6.21
CA LYS A 91 10.87 -4.86 -7.38
C LYS A 91 9.93 -3.94 -8.16
N LEU A 92 9.01 -3.27 -7.44
CA LEU A 92 8.07 -2.36 -8.07
C LEU A 92 8.77 -1.10 -8.61
N LEU A 93 9.74 -0.55 -7.87
CA LEU A 93 10.56 0.57 -8.36
C LEU A 93 11.25 0.23 -9.69
N GLU A 94 11.94 -0.91 -9.76
CA GLU A 94 12.64 -1.35 -10.96
C GLU A 94 11.69 -1.61 -12.14
N MET A 95 10.57 -2.29 -11.89
CA MET A 95 9.56 -2.53 -12.92
C MET A 95 8.92 -1.22 -13.40
N ASN A 96 8.69 -0.28 -12.49
CA ASN A 96 8.14 1.03 -12.82
C ASN A 96 9.13 1.89 -13.62
N GLU A 97 10.42 1.86 -13.29
CA GLU A 97 11.50 2.51 -14.04
C GLU A 97 11.50 2.06 -15.51
N LYS A 98 11.40 0.75 -15.73
CA LYS A 98 11.48 0.13 -17.06
C LYS A 98 10.20 0.26 -17.89
N HIS A 99 9.04 0.38 -17.24
CA HIS A 99 7.75 0.20 -17.92
C HIS A 99 6.75 1.33 -17.67
N HIS A 100 7.09 2.33 -16.84
CA HIS A 100 6.26 3.50 -16.55
C HIS A 100 4.83 3.12 -16.12
N ILE A 101 4.73 2.15 -15.21
CA ILE A 101 3.45 1.58 -14.74
C ILE A 101 2.64 2.62 -13.96
N LEU A 102 3.33 3.45 -13.19
CA LEU A 102 2.79 4.45 -12.28
C LEU A 102 3.23 5.84 -12.72
N ARG A 103 2.29 6.78 -12.68
CA ARG A 103 2.51 8.21 -12.93
C ARG A 103 1.55 9.04 -12.07
N PRO A 104 1.83 10.34 -11.85
CA PRO A 104 0.94 11.21 -11.09
C PRO A 104 -0.51 11.16 -11.57
N GLY A 105 -1.45 11.21 -10.63
CA GLY A 105 -2.89 11.23 -10.91
C GLY A 105 -3.55 9.87 -11.11
N LEU A 106 -2.80 8.77 -11.16
CA LEU A 106 -3.38 7.44 -11.30
C LEU A 106 -4.01 6.93 -10.00
N ARG A 107 -5.09 6.15 -10.15
CA ARG A 107 -5.74 5.39 -9.08
C ARG A 107 -5.21 3.97 -9.07
N VAL A 108 -4.60 3.58 -7.97
CA VAL A 108 -3.90 2.30 -7.82
C VAL A 108 -4.63 1.44 -6.80
N LEU A 109 -4.94 0.21 -7.20
CA LEU A 109 -5.36 -0.87 -6.31
C LEU A 109 -4.16 -1.80 -6.05
N ASP A 110 -3.72 -1.91 -4.79
CA ASP A 110 -2.62 -2.78 -4.36
C ASP A 110 -3.19 -4.01 -3.64
N CYS A 111 -3.29 -5.14 -4.33
CA CYS A 111 -3.81 -6.40 -3.81
C CYS A 111 -2.68 -7.23 -3.19
N GLY A 112 -2.87 -7.71 -1.95
CA GLY A 112 -1.77 -8.31 -1.20
C GLY A 112 -0.79 -7.26 -0.69
N ALA A 113 -1.32 -6.12 -0.26
CA ALA A 113 -0.53 -4.94 0.05
C ALA A 113 0.37 -5.12 1.28
N ALA A 114 0.07 -6.03 2.22
CA ALA A 114 0.82 -6.15 3.46
C ALA A 114 2.29 -6.52 3.21
N PRO A 115 3.27 -5.82 3.84
CA PRO A 115 3.14 -4.84 4.93
C PRO A 115 2.92 -3.39 4.49
N GLY A 116 2.78 -3.11 3.19
CA GLY A 116 2.50 -1.78 2.61
C GLY A 116 3.65 -1.22 1.77
N ALA A 117 4.65 -2.03 1.41
CA ALA A 117 5.84 -1.54 0.71
C ALA A 117 5.57 -1.13 -0.74
N TRP A 118 4.69 -1.84 -1.45
CA TRP A 118 4.26 -1.45 -2.79
C TRP A 118 3.36 -0.22 -2.74
N SER A 119 2.46 -0.15 -1.76
CA SER A 119 1.68 1.06 -1.46
C SER A 119 2.56 2.29 -1.18
N GLN A 120 3.69 2.16 -0.47
CA GLN A 120 4.65 3.27 -0.28
C GLN A 120 5.19 3.80 -1.62
N VAL A 121 5.59 2.89 -2.50
CA VAL A 121 6.08 3.26 -3.83
C VAL A 121 4.94 3.89 -4.65
N ALA A 122 3.74 3.33 -4.60
CA ALA A 122 2.58 3.85 -5.32
C ALA A 122 2.24 5.27 -4.88
N VAL A 123 2.15 5.55 -3.58
CA VAL A 123 1.87 6.88 -3.02
C VAL A 123 2.81 7.94 -3.58
N GLN A 124 4.12 7.64 -3.59
CA GLN A 124 5.14 8.54 -4.12
C GLN A 124 4.98 8.75 -5.63
N LYS A 125 4.81 7.66 -6.41
CA LYS A 125 4.78 7.73 -7.88
C LYS A 125 3.50 8.31 -8.46
N VAL A 126 2.39 8.23 -7.74
CA VAL A 126 1.10 8.79 -8.18
C VAL A 126 0.78 10.14 -7.56
N ASN A 127 1.70 10.70 -6.76
CA ASN A 127 1.50 11.97 -6.05
C ASN A 127 0.25 11.94 -5.14
N ALA A 128 0.02 10.84 -4.42
CA ALA A 128 -1.21 10.67 -3.65
C ALA A 128 -1.33 11.62 -2.43
N THR A 129 -0.20 12.11 -1.92
CA THR A 129 -0.17 13.13 -0.85
C THR A 129 -0.30 14.56 -1.37
N GLY A 130 -0.22 14.76 -2.70
CA GLY A 130 -0.18 16.11 -3.29
C GLY A 130 1.09 16.89 -2.97
N ALA A 131 2.19 16.21 -2.68
CA ALA A 131 3.48 16.85 -2.37
C ALA A 131 4.02 17.71 -3.54
N ASP A 132 3.74 17.30 -4.78
CA ASP A 132 4.01 18.11 -5.96
C ASP A 132 2.71 18.82 -6.41
N SER A 133 2.65 20.14 -6.21
CA SER A 133 1.51 20.96 -6.60
C SER A 133 1.35 21.13 -8.12
N SER A 134 2.39 20.83 -8.90
CA SER A 134 2.36 20.94 -10.37
C SER A 134 1.81 19.69 -11.07
N SER A 135 1.65 18.59 -10.33
CA SER A 135 1.21 17.30 -10.84
C SER A 135 -0.17 16.90 -10.29
N PRO A 136 -0.99 16.16 -11.06
CA PRO A 136 -2.28 15.68 -10.57
C PRO A 136 -2.11 14.73 -9.38
N VAL A 137 -3.05 14.78 -8.45
CA VAL A 137 -3.08 13.93 -7.24
C VAL A 137 -3.74 12.59 -7.58
N GLY A 138 -3.01 11.50 -7.34
CA GLY A 138 -3.51 10.14 -7.51
C GLY A 138 -4.19 9.59 -6.25
N TYR A 139 -4.52 8.30 -6.28
CA TYR A 139 -5.15 7.63 -5.14
C TYR A 139 -4.60 6.21 -4.99
N VAL A 140 -4.38 5.77 -3.76
CA VAL A 140 -3.87 4.42 -3.48
C VAL A 140 -4.82 3.72 -2.51
N LEU A 141 -5.32 2.56 -2.92
CA LEU A 141 -6.11 1.66 -2.09
C LEU A 141 -5.38 0.33 -1.98
N GLY A 142 -4.96 -0.04 -0.78
CA GLY A 142 -4.39 -1.36 -0.50
C GLY A 142 -5.43 -2.30 0.11
N VAL A 143 -5.38 -3.58 -0.28
CA VAL A 143 -6.27 -4.64 0.22
C VAL A 143 -5.42 -5.83 0.64
N ASP A 144 -5.66 -6.34 1.84
CA ASP A 144 -4.95 -7.52 2.34
C ASP A 144 -5.73 -8.24 3.44
N LEU A 145 -5.46 -9.53 3.59
CA LEU A 145 -5.96 -10.36 4.69
C LEU A 145 -5.34 -9.93 6.03
N LEU A 146 -4.09 -9.47 6.00
CA LEU A 146 -3.33 -9.05 7.15
C LEU A 146 -3.53 -7.56 7.43
N HIS A 147 -3.43 -7.19 8.70
CA HIS A 147 -3.44 -5.79 9.10
C HIS A 147 -2.24 -5.04 8.52
N ILE A 148 -2.49 -3.85 7.97
CA ILE A 148 -1.48 -2.95 7.43
C ILE A 148 -1.44 -1.70 8.30
N PHE A 149 -0.25 -1.34 8.78
CA PHE A 149 -0.08 -0.08 9.51
C PHE A 149 -0.43 1.13 8.62
N PRO A 150 -1.08 2.18 9.16
CA PRO A 150 -1.44 3.37 8.39
C PRO A 150 -0.27 3.95 7.60
N LEU A 151 -0.56 4.45 6.40
CA LEU A 151 0.39 5.08 5.50
C LEU A 151 -0.26 6.34 4.95
N GLU A 152 0.39 7.48 5.11
CA GLU A 152 -0.10 8.74 4.55
C GLU A 152 -0.22 8.65 3.02
N GLY A 153 -1.34 9.14 2.47
CA GLY A 153 -1.63 9.06 1.03
C GLY A 153 -2.21 7.71 0.56
N ALA A 154 -2.40 6.72 1.44
CA ALA A 154 -3.04 5.45 1.10
C ALA A 154 -4.20 5.10 2.05
N THR A 155 -5.25 4.53 1.48
CA THR A 155 -6.37 3.92 2.22
C THR A 155 -6.15 2.41 2.26
N PHE A 156 -6.40 1.75 3.39
CA PHE A 156 -6.29 0.29 3.50
C PHE A 156 -7.62 -0.36 3.87
N LEU A 157 -7.98 -1.39 3.11
CA LEU A 157 -9.09 -2.30 3.39
C LEU A 157 -8.50 -3.61 3.93
N CYS A 158 -8.35 -3.70 5.26
CA CYS A 158 -7.85 -4.89 5.94
C CYS A 158 -8.54 -5.07 7.31
N PRO A 159 -8.84 -6.30 7.74
CA PRO A 159 -8.66 -7.56 7.00
C PRO A 159 -9.74 -7.74 5.91
N ALA A 160 -9.34 -8.10 4.69
CA ALA A 160 -10.25 -8.41 3.59
C ALA A 160 -9.64 -9.41 2.59
N ASP A 161 -10.46 -10.35 2.13
CA ASP A 161 -10.08 -11.31 1.09
C ASP A 161 -10.43 -10.75 -0.29
N VAL A 162 -9.44 -10.58 -1.15
CA VAL A 162 -9.61 -10.08 -2.53
C VAL A 162 -10.49 -11.04 -3.36
N THR A 163 -10.58 -12.31 -3.00
CA THR A 163 -11.42 -13.29 -3.70
C THR A 163 -12.90 -13.26 -3.25
N ASP A 164 -13.23 -12.57 -2.16
CA ASP A 164 -14.62 -12.40 -1.69
C ASP A 164 -15.34 -11.32 -2.52
N PRO A 165 -16.49 -11.63 -3.16
CA PRO A 165 -17.31 -10.65 -3.87
C PRO A 165 -17.67 -9.41 -3.05
N LYS A 166 -17.84 -9.54 -1.73
CA LYS A 166 -18.12 -8.40 -0.84
C LYS A 166 -16.94 -7.43 -0.77
N THR A 167 -15.72 -7.94 -0.84
CA THR A 167 -14.51 -7.11 -0.90
C THR A 167 -14.47 -6.32 -2.20
N CYS A 168 -14.83 -6.94 -3.32
CA CYS A 168 -14.92 -6.25 -4.61
C CYS A 168 -15.88 -5.03 -4.56
N GLN A 169 -17.06 -5.19 -3.95
CA GLN A 169 -18.01 -4.09 -3.75
C GLN A 169 -17.42 -2.96 -2.91
N ARG A 170 -16.79 -3.29 -1.78
CA ARG A 170 -16.13 -2.29 -0.91
C ARG A 170 -14.98 -1.58 -1.61
N ILE A 171 -14.22 -2.29 -2.45
CA ILE A 171 -13.17 -1.67 -3.29
C ILE A 171 -13.78 -0.64 -4.22
N LEU A 172 -14.88 -0.96 -4.91
CA LEU A 172 -15.57 -0.03 -5.81
C LEU A 172 -16.07 1.22 -5.07
N GLU A 173 -16.60 1.06 -3.86
CA GLU A 173 -17.06 2.18 -3.03
C GLU A 173 -15.91 3.12 -2.60
N LEU A 174 -14.74 2.55 -2.30
CA LEU A 174 -13.57 3.30 -1.84
C LEU A 174 -12.76 3.93 -2.98
N LEU A 175 -12.91 3.44 -4.22
CA LEU A 175 -12.19 3.95 -5.38
C LEU A 175 -12.85 5.21 -5.97
N PRO A 176 -12.08 6.27 -6.26
CA PRO A 176 -12.60 7.43 -6.96
C PRO A 176 -13.18 7.05 -8.33
N ARG A 177 -14.42 7.49 -8.59
CA ARG A 177 -15.19 7.13 -9.79
C ARG A 177 -15.39 5.62 -9.96
N ARG A 178 -15.28 4.83 -8.88
CA ARG A 178 -15.47 3.37 -8.86
C ARG A 178 -14.60 2.63 -9.89
N ARG A 179 -13.40 3.15 -10.18
CA ARG A 179 -12.47 2.58 -11.15
C ARG A 179 -11.02 2.76 -10.69
N ALA A 180 -10.17 1.80 -11.01
CA ALA A 180 -8.72 1.89 -10.90
C ALA A 180 -8.08 2.05 -12.29
N ASP A 181 -6.93 2.72 -12.36
CA ASP A 181 -6.12 2.80 -13.56
C ASP A 181 -5.04 1.70 -13.57
N VAL A 182 -4.62 1.28 -12.37
CA VAL A 182 -3.61 0.24 -12.17
C VAL A 182 -4.04 -0.72 -11.08
N ILE A 183 -3.96 -2.02 -11.34
CA ILE A 183 -4.05 -3.07 -10.33
C ILE A 183 -2.65 -3.69 -10.17
N LEU A 184 -2.14 -3.67 -8.96
CA LEU A 184 -0.89 -4.29 -8.55
C LEU A 184 -1.19 -5.51 -7.68
N SER A 185 -0.43 -6.59 -7.84
CA SER A 185 -0.52 -7.76 -6.98
C SER A 185 0.83 -8.40 -6.72
N ASP A 186 1.25 -8.38 -5.46
CA ASP A 186 2.35 -9.20 -4.94
C ASP A 186 1.81 -10.34 -4.05
N MET A 187 0.56 -10.77 -4.26
CA MET A 187 -0.03 -11.87 -3.51
C MET A 187 0.69 -13.20 -3.76
N ALA A 188 0.74 -14.04 -2.74
CA ALA A 188 1.11 -15.45 -2.85
C ALA A 188 0.27 -16.28 -1.87
N PRO A 189 -0.18 -17.49 -2.26
CA PRO A 189 -0.85 -18.38 -1.32
C PRO A 189 0.13 -18.85 -0.24
N ASN A 190 -0.41 -19.28 0.91
CA ASN A 190 0.39 -20.00 1.90
C ASN A 190 1.01 -21.25 1.27
N ALA A 191 2.34 -21.35 1.36
CA ALA A 191 3.08 -22.45 0.77
C ALA A 191 2.74 -23.77 1.48
N THR A 192 2.28 -24.75 0.72
CA THR A 192 2.08 -26.13 1.19
C THR A 192 3.38 -26.92 1.14
N GLY A 193 4.36 -26.46 0.35
CA GLY A 193 5.59 -27.19 0.04
C GLY A 193 5.45 -28.10 -1.18
N ILE A 194 4.23 -28.29 -1.70
CA ILE A 194 3.97 -29.02 -2.94
C ILE A 194 3.95 -28.01 -4.08
N ARG A 195 5.03 -27.97 -4.86
CA ARG A 195 5.27 -26.94 -5.88
C ARG A 195 4.13 -26.79 -6.89
N ASP A 196 3.57 -27.89 -7.37
CA ASP A 196 2.51 -27.86 -8.39
C ASP A 196 1.19 -27.33 -7.81
N LEU A 197 0.86 -27.72 -6.57
CA LEU A 197 -0.33 -27.22 -5.89
C LEU A 197 -0.21 -25.73 -5.56
N ASP A 198 0.97 -25.31 -5.09
CA ASP A 198 1.25 -23.90 -4.80
C ASP A 198 1.17 -23.06 -6.09
N HIS A 199 1.73 -23.56 -7.19
CA HIS A 199 1.61 -22.97 -8.53
C HIS A 199 0.15 -22.83 -8.98
N ASP A 200 -0.64 -23.89 -8.87
CA ASP A 200 -2.05 -23.89 -9.24
C ASP A 200 -2.87 -22.87 -8.44
N ARG A 201 -2.63 -22.78 -7.13
CA ARG A 201 -3.28 -21.79 -6.26
C ARG A 201 -2.92 -20.36 -6.65
N LEU A 202 -1.66 -20.10 -6.97
CA LEU A 202 -1.22 -18.78 -7.42
C LEU A 202 -1.84 -18.41 -8.78
N ILE A 203 -1.89 -19.35 -9.73
CA ILE A 203 -2.56 -19.13 -11.02
C ILE A 203 -4.05 -18.83 -10.82
N SER A 204 -4.74 -19.58 -9.95
CA SER A 204 -6.15 -19.32 -9.64
C SER A 204 -6.35 -17.92 -9.07
N LEU A 205 -5.50 -17.49 -8.14
CA LEU A 205 -5.56 -16.15 -7.55
C LEU A 205 -5.36 -15.05 -8.59
N CYS A 206 -4.41 -15.23 -9.50
CA CYS A 206 -4.20 -14.30 -10.61
C CYS A 206 -5.37 -14.28 -11.60
N LEU A 207 -6.01 -15.42 -11.88
CA LEU A 207 -7.20 -15.46 -12.74
C LEU A 207 -8.36 -14.68 -12.13
N THR A 208 -8.57 -14.79 -10.81
CA THR A 208 -9.57 -14.00 -10.06
C THR A 208 -9.29 -12.49 -10.17
N LEU A 209 -8.03 -12.06 -10.14
CA LEU A 209 -7.69 -10.65 -10.39
C LEU A 209 -8.04 -10.19 -11.81
N VAL A 210 -7.88 -11.06 -12.80
CA VAL A 210 -8.28 -10.74 -14.18
C VAL A 210 -9.80 -10.65 -14.29
N ASP A 211 -10.55 -11.51 -13.59
CA ASP A 211 -12.02 -11.38 -13.53
C ASP A 211 -12.44 -10.07 -12.86
N MET A 212 -11.81 -9.73 -11.73
CA MET A 212 -12.05 -8.47 -11.03
C MET A 212 -11.72 -7.23 -11.88
N ALA A 213 -10.73 -7.34 -12.78
CA ALA A 213 -10.36 -6.23 -13.66
C ALA A 213 -11.52 -5.80 -14.57
N VAL A 214 -12.47 -6.69 -14.89
CA VAL A 214 -13.65 -6.36 -15.71
C VAL A 214 -14.51 -5.27 -15.07
N ASP A 215 -14.69 -5.33 -13.75
CA ASP A 215 -15.55 -4.40 -13.02
C ASP A 215 -14.79 -3.15 -12.54
N ILE A 216 -13.50 -3.30 -12.24
CA ILE A 216 -12.71 -2.29 -11.54
C ILE A 216 -11.80 -1.50 -12.49
N LEU A 217 -11.19 -2.16 -13.47
CA LEU A 217 -10.11 -1.55 -14.27
C LEU A 217 -10.69 -0.65 -15.36
N HIS A 218 -10.21 0.58 -15.43
CA HIS A 218 -10.56 1.51 -16.50
C HIS A 218 -10.02 1.00 -17.87
N PRO A 219 -10.75 1.18 -18.99
CA PRO A 219 -10.20 0.90 -20.32
C PRO A 219 -8.86 1.62 -20.56
N GLY A 220 -7.87 0.92 -21.11
CA GLY A 220 -6.50 1.41 -21.20
C GLY A 220 -5.66 1.19 -19.93
N GLY A 221 -6.26 0.67 -18.86
CA GLY A 221 -5.59 0.40 -17.58
C GLY A 221 -4.54 -0.70 -17.63
N THR A 222 -3.85 -0.87 -16.51
CA THR A 222 -2.72 -1.80 -16.36
C THR A 222 -2.93 -2.77 -15.21
N LEU A 223 -2.57 -4.04 -15.42
CA LEU A 223 -2.49 -5.07 -14.40
C LEU A 223 -1.06 -5.57 -14.30
N LEU A 224 -0.51 -5.58 -13.09
CA LEU A 224 0.77 -6.20 -12.76
C LEU A 224 0.54 -7.24 -11.66
N CYS A 225 0.78 -8.51 -11.94
CA CYS A 225 0.62 -9.56 -10.92
C CYS A 225 1.83 -10.50 -10.84
N LYS A 226 2.18 -10.89 -9.61
CA LYS A 226 3.18 -11.93 -9.36
C LYS A 226 2.66 -13.29 -9.79
N THR A 227 3.54 -14.10 -10.36
CA THR A 227 3.31 -15.53 -10.59
C THR A 227 4.61 -16.33 -10.38
N TRP A 228 4.52 -17.64 -10.48
CA TRP A 228 5.69 -18.52 -10.56
C TRP A 228 5.78 -19.13 -11.96
N ALA A 229 7.00 -19.28 -12.46
CA ALA A 229 7.21 -20.04 -13.68
C ALA A 229 6.77 -21.49 -13.47
N GLY A 230 5.79 -21.95 -14.27
CA GLY A 230 5.23 -23.29 -14.16
C GLY A 230 4.34 -23.68 -15.35
N SER A 231 3.94 -24.94 -15.41
CA SER A 231 3.24 -25.55 -16.55
C SER A 231 1.95 -24.82 -16.94
N LYS A 232 1.17 -24.35 -15.96
CA LYS A 232 -0.11 -23.66 -16.20
C LYS A 232 -0.03 -22.16 -16.46
N SER A 233 1.18 -21.59 -16.57
CA SER A 233 1.36 -20.16 -16.84
C SER A 233 0.70 -19.71 -18.15
N HIS A 234 0.61 -20.60 -19.13
CA HIS A 234 0.00 -20.33 -20.44
C HIS A 234 -1.50 -20.03 -20.34
N LEU A 235 -2.22 -20.59 -19.37
CA LEU A 235 -3.66 -20.32 -19.17
C LEU A 235 -3.89 -18.87 -18.79
N LEU A 236 -3.09 -18.38 -17.83
CA LEU A 236 -3.14 -16.99 -17.39
C LEU A 236 -2.71 -16.04 -18.51
N GLN A 237 -1.63 -16.35 -19.23
CA GLN A 237 -1.18 -15.55 -20.38
C GLN A 237 -2.26 -15.46 -21.46
N LYS A 238 -2.90 -16.58 -21.82
CA LYS A 238 -3.99 -16.62 -22.80
C LYS A 238 -5.14 -15.69 -22.40
N LYS A 239 -5.57 -15.75 -21.13
CA LYS A 239 -6.63 -14.86 -20.62
C LYS A 239 -6.20 -13.39 -20.67
N LEU A 240 -4.97 -13.07 -20.26
CA LEU A 240 -4.45 -11.71 -20.34
C LEU A 240 -4.40 -11.19 -21.79
N THR A 241 -4.01 -12.02 -22.77
CA THR A 241 -3.96 -11.60 -24.18
C THR A 241 -5.35 -11.37 -24.80
N GLN A 242 -6.39 -11.98 -24.22
CA GLN A 242 -7.79 -11.74 -24.62
C GLN A 242 -8.29 -10.39 -24.10
N GLU A 243 -7.92 -10.05 -22.86
CA GLU A 243 -8.42 -8.86 -22.15
C GLU A 243 -7.57 -7.60 -22.35
N PHE A 244 -6.29 -7.75 -22.68
CA PHE A 244 -5.32 -6.64 -22.82
C PHE A 244 -4.72 -6.61 -24.23
N GLN A 245 -4.24 -5.44 -24.67
CA GLN A 245 -3.54 -5.36 -25.96
C GLN A 245 -2.10 -5.86 -25.86
N ASN A 246 -1.42 -5.59 -24.74
CA ASN A 246 -0.02 -5.96 -24.55
C ASN A 246 0.15 -6.78 -23.28
N THR A 247 0.90 -7.88 -23.36
CA THR A 247 1.27 -8.70 -22.21
C THR A 247 2.75 -8.99 -22.26
N ARG A 248 3.43 -8.96 -21.11
CA ARG A 248 4.86 -9.27 -21.00
C ARG A 248 5.18 -9.94 -19.68
N VAL A 249 6.16 -10.84 -19.70
CA VAL A 249 6.75 -11.43 -18.50
C VAL A 249 7.93 -10.56 -18.08
N VAL A 250 7.98 -10.16 -16.81
CA VAL A 250 9.01 -9.29 -16.23
C VAL A 250 9.64 -10.01 -15.05
N LYS A 251 10.97 -10.07 -15.00
CA LYS A 251 11.72 -10.54 -13.83
C LYS A 251 12.60 -9.40 -13.35
N PRO A 252 12.29 -8.76 -12.20
CA PRO A 252 13.15 -7.72 -11.65
C PRO A 252 14.43 -8.33 -11.09
N GLU A 253 15.55 -7.61 -11.22
CA GLU A 253 16.83 -7.93 -10.59
C GLU A 253 16.72 -7.92 -9.05
N ALA A 254 15.79 -7.13 -8.52
CA ALA A 254 15.44 -7.16 -7.12
C ALA A 254 14.76 -8.46 -6.67
N SER A 255 14.40 -9.38 -7.58
CA SER A 255 13.99 -10.75 -7.23
C SER A 255 15.22 -11.66 -7.04
N ARG A 256 15.12 -12.64 -6.14
CA ARG A 256 16.25 -13.57 -5.92
C ARG A 256 16.45 -14.43 -7.16
N LYS A 257 17.70 -14.62 -7.60
CA LYS A 257 18.04 -15.49 -8.73
C LYS A 257 17.49 -16.92 -8.58
N GLU A 258 17.53 -17.46 -7.36
CA GLU A 258 17.00 -18.78 -7.01
C GLU A 258 15.47 -18.86 -6.99
N SER A 259 14.76 -17.72 -7.05
CA SER A 259 13.31 -17.70 -7.04
C SER A 259 12.74 -17.96 -8.43
N SER A 260 11.68 -18.79 -8.49
CA SER A 260 10.83 -18.97 -9.66
C SER A 260 9.85 -17.81 -9.89
N GLU A 261 9.91 -16.77 -9.04
CA GLU A 261 9.08 -15.58 -9.14
C GLU A 261 9.35 -14.82 -10.45
N VAL A 262 8.24 -14.49 -11.11
CA VAL A 262 8.15 -13.60 -12.26
C VAL A 262 6.88 -12.77 -12.12
N TYR A 263 6.80 -11.65 -12.82
CA TYR A 263 5.63 -10.79 -12.85
C TYR A 263 5.04 -10.77 -14.27
N LEU A 264 3.73 -10.78 -14.38
CA LEU A 264 3.02 -10.57 -15.63
C LEU A 264 2.52 -9.13 -15.65
N LEU A 265 3.00 -8.37 -16.63
CA LEU A 265 2.56 -7.00 -16.89
C LEU A 265 1.65 -7.01 -18.11
N ALA A 266 0.38 -6.70 -17.91
CA ALA A 266 -0.61 -6.54 -18.96
C ALA A 266 -1.07 -5.08 -19.02
N THR A 267 -0.99 -4.46 -20.19
CA THR A 267 -1.31 -3.04 -20.38
C THR A 267 -2.30 -2.85 -21.51
N GLN A 268 -2.94 -1.67 -21.51
CA GLN A 268 -4.01 -1.34 -22.46
C GLN A 268 -5.17 -2.32 -22.33
N TYR A 269 -5.79 -2.34 -21.14
CA TYR A 269 -7.02 -3.10 -20.91
C TYR A 269 -8.07 -2.74 -21.97
N ARG A 270 -8.63 -3.73 -22.65
CA ARG A 270 -9.55 -3.47 -23.78
C ARG A 270 -10.88 -2.89 -23.30
N GLY A 271 -11.29 -3.20 -22.07
CA GLY A 271 -12.63 -2.93 -21.56
C GLY A 271 -13.63 -3.88 -22.21
N GLY A 272 -14.40 -4.60 -21.38
CA GLY A 272 -15.54 -5.35 -21.89
C GLY A 272 -16.48 -4.41 -22.67
N LYS A 273 -17.03 -4.86 -23.80
CA LYS A 273 -18.15 -4.18 -24.46
C LYS A 273 -19.32 -4.13 -23.47
N GLY A 274 -19.48 -3.04 -22.72
CA GLY A 274 -20.56 -2.93 -21.74
C GLY A 274 -20.49 -1.70 -20.86
N SER A 275 -20.98 -0.58 -21.40
CA SER A 275 -21.59 0.62 -20.76
C SER A 275 -21.15 1.91 -21.45
N THR A 276 -21.50 2.01 -22.74
CA THR A 276 -21.93 3.30 -23.28
C THR A 276 -23.27 3.60 -22.63
N GLU A 277 -23.26 4.20 -21.43
CA GLU A 277 -24.43 4.87 -20.89
C GLU A 277 -24.40 6.34 -21.34
N GLN A 278 -25.61 6.81 -21.61
CA GLN A 278 -26.02 7.94 -22.44
C GLN A 278 -25.61 9.32 -21.89
#